data_AF-A0AAV1J8F0-F1
#
_entry.id   AF-A0AAV1J8F0-F1
#
_cell.length_a   1.000
_cell.length_b   1.000
_cell.length_c   1.000
_cell.angle_alpha   90.00
_cell.angle_beta   90.00
_cell.angle_gamma   90.00
#
_symmetry.space_group_name_H-M   'P 1'
#
loop_
_entity.id
_entity.type
_entity.pdbx_description
1 polymer ?
#
loop_
_entity_poly.entity_id
_entity_poly.type
_entity_poly.pdbx_seq_one_letter_code
_entity_poly.pdbx_strand_id
1 'polypeptide(L)'
;MCGDMGKAVLRALTGALLCGLVSDAAYLQQYEDYPQYQQVIYRKPLREHEKPQDLRNVPGVPGVDYPIYHQVPETSFSCAHVPVHPGMYANVETGCQAYHVCHDGREGHQGAAFLCTNGTLFDQAKFACDWWYNVDCSQAIDHYRLNADPLKNPYVPKPKPQEHKEIPYGIYYRKLDE
;
A
#
# COMPACT_ATOMS: atom_id res chain seq x y z
N MET A 1 -52.42 -73.87 10.40
CA MET A 1 -53.80 -74.30 10.72
C MET A 1 -54.22 -73.56 11.98
N CYS A 2 -55.26 -72.72 11.88
CA CYS A 2 -56.06 -72.01 12.92
C CYS A 2 -55.29 -71.12 13.94
N GLY A 3 -55.55 -69.82 14.13
CA GLY A 3 -56.86 -69.15 14.28
C GLY A 3 -57.48 -69.61 15.62
N ASP A 4 -57.45 -68.88 16.72
CA ASP A 4 -58.29 -67.70 16.97
C ASP A 4 -57.89 -66.99 18.30
N MET A 5 -58.42 -65.78 18.48
CA MET A 5 -58.38 -64.90 19.67
C MET A 5 -57.38 -63.72 19.63
N GLY A 6 -57.35 -62.99 18.51
CA GLY A 6 -56.66 -61.70 18.36
C GLY A 6 -57.58 -60.48 18.23
N LYS A 7 -58.74 -60.48 18.90
CA LYS A 7 -59.79 -59.44 18.74
C LYS A 7 -60.32 -58.95 20.09
N ALA A 8 -59.50 -58.27 20.89
CA ALA A 8 -60.03 -57.49 22.03
C ALA A 8 -59.10 -56.38 22.52
N VAL A 9 -57.77 -56.52 22.37
CA VAL A 9 -56.83 -55.53 22.94
C VAL A 9 -56.46 -54.41 21.96
N LEU A 10 -56.66 -54.62 20.65
CA LEU A 10 -56.31 -53.63 19.61
C LEU A 10 -57.30 -52.46 19.47
N ARG A 11 -58.39 -52.42 20.26
CA ARG A 11 -59.39 -51.33 20.21
C ARG A 11 -59.25 -50.27 21.30
N ALA A 12 -58.42 -50.49 22.33
CA ALA A 12 -58.20 -49.52 23.39
C ALA A 12 -56.99 -48.59 23.13
N LEU A 13 -56.06 -48.99 22.25
CA LEU A 13 -54.92 -48.13 21.86
C LEU A 13 -55.23 -47.25 20.63
N THR A 14 -56.32 -47.52 19.91
CA THR A 14 -56.79 -46.70 18.78
C THR A 14 -57.64 -45.49 19.20
N GLY A 15 -57.99 -45.35 20.48
CA GLY A 15 -58.81 -44.23 20.99
C GLY A 15 -58.02 -43.00 21.44
N ALA A 16 -56.72 -43.13 21.72
CA ALA A 16 -55.86 -42.03 22.17
C ALA A 16 -54.98 -41.43 21.06
N LEU A 17 -55.01 -42.00 19.85
CA LEU A 17 -54.24 -41.50 18.70
C LEU A 17 -55.00 -40.51 17.80
N LEU A 18 -56.28 -40.23 18.08
CA LEU A 18 -57.16 -39.45 17.20
C LEU A 18 -57.61 -38.08 17.75
N CYS A 19 -57.05 -37.58 18.85
CA CYS A 19 -57.30 -36.20 19.32
C CYS A 19 -56.03 -35.32 19.41
N GLY A 20 -54.88 -35.76 18.90
CA GLY A 20 -53.61 -35.03 19.01
C GLY A 20 -53.01 -34.52 17.70
N LEU A 21 -53.60 -34.79 16.53
CA LEU A 21 -52.98 -34.52 15.22
C LEU A 21 -53.81 -33.58 14.34
N VAL A 22 -54.38 -32.53 14.94
CA VAL A 22 -54.91 -31.38 14.20
C VAL A 22 -54.28 -30.12 14.76
N SER A 23 -53.07 -29.82 14.28
CA SER A 23 -52.54 -28.47 14.04
C SER A 23 -51.06 -28.57 13.71
N ASP A 24 -50.72 -28.94 12.48
CA ASP A 24 -49.39 -28.63 11.90
C ASP A 24 -49.41 -28.78 10.37
N ALA A 25 -50.23 -29.69 9.83
CA ALA A 25 -50.37 -29.84 8.37
C ALA A 25 -51.02 -28.63 7.67
N ALA A 26 -51.83 -27.83 8.38
CA ALA A 26 -52.41 -26.60 7.83
C ALA A 26 -51.42 -25.40 7.87
N TYR A 27 -50.31 -25.51 8.62
CA TYR A 27 -49.32 -24.44 8.71
C TYR A 27 -48.34 -24.44 7.53
N LEU A 28 -48.18 -25.57 6.83
CA LEU A 28 -47.15 -25.73 5.79
C LEU A 28 -47.63 -25.45 4.36
N GLN A 29 -48.90 -25.08 4.15
CA GLN A 29 -49.45 -24.90 2.80
C GLN A 29 -49.29 -23.47 2.23
N GLN A 30 -48.81 -22.50 3.02
CA GLN A 30 -48.59 -21.14 2.56
C GLN A 30 -47.10 -20.83 2.46
N TYR A 31 -46.40 -21.65 1.66
CA TYR A 31 -45.08 -21.30 1.15
C TYR A 31 -45.30 -20.65 -0.22
N GLU A 32 -45.64 -19.36 -0.20
CA GLU A 32 -45.68 -18.58 -1.44
C GLU A 32 -44.26 -18.36 -1.97
N ASP A 33 -44.14 -18.52 -3.28
CA ASP A 33 -42.95 -18.39 -4.11
C ASP A 33 -42.16 -17.10 -3.79
N TYR A 34 -41.03 -17.25 -3.09
CA TYR A 34 -40.12 -16.13 -2.88
C TYR A 34 -39.39 -15.82 -4.19
N PRO A 35 -39.45 -14.57 -4.69
CA PRO A 35 -38.75 -14.22 -5.91
C PRO A 35 -37.24 -14.43 -5.72
N GLN A 36 -36.63 -15.14 -6.68
CA GLN A 36 -35.18 -15.36 -6.77
C GLN A 36 -34.48 -13.99 -6.92
N TYR A 37 -33.95 -13.48 -5.82
CA TYR A 37 -33.16 -12.25 -5.82
C TYR A 37 -31.83 -12.50 -6.52
N GLN A 38 -31.70 -12.03 -7.76
CA GLN A 38 -30.41 -11.97 -8.43
C GLN A 38 -29.55 -10.90 -7.75
N GLN A 39 -28.52 -11.32 -7.03
CA GLN A 39 -27.49 -10.43 -6.48
C GLN A 39 -26.75 -9.76 -7.65
N VAL A 40 -27.14 -8.54 -8.01
CA VAL A 40 -26.35 -7.72 -8.92
C VAL A 40 -25.13 -7.25 -8.13
N ILE A 41 -23.96 -7.78 -8.48
CA ILE A 41 -22.70 -7.35 -7.88
C ILE A 41 -22.46 -5.89 -8.31
N TYR A 42 -22.82 -4.94 -7.45
CA TYR A 42 -22.43 -3.55 -7.61
C TYR A 42 -20.93 -3.43 -7.34
N ARG A 43 -20.13 -3.48 -8.41
CA ARG A 43 -18.71 -3.12 -8.31
C ARG A 43 -18.63 -1.60 -8.13
N LYS A 44 -18.27 -1.18 -6.91
CA LYS A 44 -17.93 0.22 -6.66
C LYS A 44 -16.83 0.65 -7.64
N PRO A 45 -16.93 1.83 -8.28
CA PRO A 45 -15.85 2.35 -9.10
C PRO A 45 -14.55 2.38 -8.30
N LEU A 46 -13.47 1.90 -8.91
CA LEU A 46 -12.13 2.04 -8.33
C LEU A 46 -11.85 3.53 -8.11
N ARG A 47 -11.29 3.83 -6.94
CA ARG A 47 -10.74 5.16 -6.65
C ARG A 47 -9.60 5.41 -7.64
N GLU A 48 -9.33 6.68 -7.94
CA GLU A 48 -8.33 7.02 -8.96
C GLU A 48 -6.97 6.35 -8.69
N HIS A 49 -6.54 6.30 -7.42
CA HIS A 49 -5.29 5.66 -7.01
C HIS A 49 -5.31 4.12 -7.09
N GLU A 50 -6.47 3.49 -7.29
CA GLU A 50 -6.62 2.04 -7.47
C GLU A 50 -6.67 1.66 -8.95
N LYS A 51 -6.78 2.63 -9.86
CA LYS A 51 -6.76 2.36 -11.29
C LYS A 51 -5.34 1.99 -11.76
N PRO A 52 -5.19 1.00 -12.65
CA PRO A 52 -3.91 0.70 -13.28
C PRO A 52 -3.37 1.90 -14.05
N GLN A 53 -2.05 2.10 -14.02
CA GLN A 53 -1.38 3.12 -14.81
C GLN A 53 -1.41 2.72 -16.30
N ASP A 54 -1.69 3.69 -17.19
CA ASP A 54 -1.62 3.49 -18.64
C ASP A 54 -0.18 3.70 -19.14
N LEU A 55 0.49 2.60 -19.47
CA LEU A 55 1.92 2.59 -19.83
C LEU A 55 2.18 2.74 -21.33
N ARG A 56 1.15 2.94 -22.16
CA ARG A 56 1.31 2.96 -23.64
C ARG A 56 2.23 4.08 -24.15
N ASN A 57 2.36 5.17 -23.39
CA ASN A 57 3.19 6.33 -23.74
C ASN A 57 4.53 6.35 -22.96
N VAL A 58 4.84 5.31 -22.19
CA VAL A 58 6.11 5.18 -21.50
C VAL A 58 7.07 4.40 -22.41
N PRO A 59 8.22 4.98 -22.82
CA PRO A 59 9.19 4.25 -23.62
C PRO A 59 9.76 3.04 -22.88
N GLY A 60 10.08 1.97 -23.62
CA GLY A 60 10.63 0.73 -23.06
C GLY A 60 9.58 -0.33 -22.73
N VAL A 61 10.04 -1.47 -22.23
CA VAL A 61 9.23 -2.64 -21.89
C VAL A 61 9.14 -2.74 -20.35
N PRO A 62 7.94 -2.59 -19.77
CA PRO A 62 7.76 -2.74 -18.32
C PRO A 62 8.18 -4.14 -17.85
N GLY A 63 8.91 -4.21 -16.73
CA GLY A 63 9.47 -5.44 -16.17
C GLY A 63 10.78 -5.90 -16.80
N VAL A 64 11.21 -5.27 -17.91
CA VAL A 64 12.50 -5.55 -18.56
C VAL A 64 13.41 -4.33 -18.45
N ASP A 65 12.97 -3.18 -18.95
CA ASP A 65 13.75 -1.94 -18.94
C ASP A 65 13.62 -1.18 -17.61
N TYR A 66 12.48 -1.32 -16.94
CA TYR A 66 12.19 -0.74 -15.64
C TYR A 66 11.22 -1.60 -14.84
N PRO A 67 11.30 -1.62 -13.51
CA PRO A 67 10.42 -2.38 -12.63
C PRO A 67 8.99 -1.81 -12.57
N ILE A 68 8.05 -2.63 -12.12
CA ILE A 68 6.61 -2.30 -12.05
C ILE A 68 6.01 -2.68 -10.69
N TYR A 69 6.68 -2.32 -9.61
CA TYR A 69 6.18 -2.55 -8.26
C TYR A 69 4.89 -1.76 -8.00
N HIS A 70 3.92 -2.42 -7.36
CA HIS A 70 2.67 -1.79 -6.91
C HIS A 70 2.72 -1.36 -5.44
N GLN A 71 3.64 -1.93 -4.68
CA GLN A 71 3.96 -1.63 -3.30
C GLN A 71 5.47 -1.82 -3.12
N VAL A 72 6.08 -1.11 -2.18
CA VAL A 72 7.50 -1.29 -1.89
C VAL A 72 7.72 -2.71 -1.35
N PRO A 73 8.50 -3.57 -2.04
CA PRO A 73 8.78 -4.91 -1.54
C PRO A 73 9.74 -4.85 -0.34
N GLU A 74 9.73 -5.90 0.48
CA GLU A 74 10.76 -6.08 1.50
C GLU A 74 12.13 -6.29 0.85
N THR A 75 13.15 -5.61 1.38
CA THR A 75 14.53 -5.63 0.88
C THR A 75 15.51 -5.61 2.05
N SER A 76 16.81 -5.73 1.78
CA SER A 76 17.82 -5.60 2.84
C SER A 76 18.12 -4.15 3.24
N PHE A 77 17.50 -3.17 2.60
CA PHE A 77 17.62 -1.76 2.95
C PHE A 77 17.25 -1.52 4.42
N SER A 78 18.02 -0.66 5.10
CA SER A 78 17.74 -0.23 6.46
C SER A 78 18.33 1.15 6.70
N CYS A 79 17.54 2.03 7.31
CA CYS A 79 17.98 3.33 7.79
C CYS A 79 19.06 3.21 8.88
N ALA A 80 19.27 2.04 9.49
CA ALA A 80 20.40 1.86 10.41
C ALA A 80 21.77 1.84 9.70
N HIS A 81 21.79 1.62 8.38
CA HIS A 81 23.03 1.42 7.61
C HIS A 81 23.34 2.59 6.66
N VAL A 82 22.55 3.67 6.70
CA VAL A 82 22.77 4.82 5.82
C VAL A 82 23.69 5.87 6.46
N PRO A 83 24.45 6.64 5.67
CA PRO A 83 25.51 7.50 6.20
C PRO A 83 25.03 8.83 6.81
N VAL A 84 23.82 9.30 6.47
CA VAL A 84 23.34 10.64 6.84
C VAL A 84 21.89 10.61 7.32
N HIS A 85 21.60 11.27 8.44
CA HIS A 85 20.25 11.48 8.92
C HIS A 85 19.99 12.98 9.17
N PRO A 86 18.86 13.53 8.73
CA PRO A 86 17.86 12.91 7.84
C PRO A 86 18.34 12.80 6.38
N GLY A 87 17.77 11.89 5.59
CA GLY A 87 18.15 11.74 4.18
C GLY A 87 17.18 10.90 3.34
N MET A 88 17.32 10.99 2.01
CA MET A 88 16.61 10.17 1.02
C MET A 88 17.57 9.20 0.34
N TYR A 89 17.11 7.97 0.14
CA TYR A 89 17.95 6.85 -0.29
C TYR A 89 17.25 6.02 -1.36
N ALA A 90 17.86 5.87 -2.53
CA ALA A 90 17.38 4.99 -3.59
C ALA A 90 17.49 3.53 -3.17
N ASN A 91 16.44 2.73 -3.33
CA ASN A 91 16.53 1.30 -3.05
C ASN A 91 17.05 0.55 -4.28
N VAL A 92 18.35 0.27 -4.30
CA VAL A 92 19.02 -0.40 -5.43
C VAL A 92 18.50 -1.82 -5.70
N GLU A 93 18.00 -2.54 -4.68
CA GLU A 93 17.42 -3.88 -4.86
C GLU A 93 16.12 -3.85 -5.67
N THR A 94 15.43 -2.71 -5.68
CA THR A 94 14.20 -2.48 -6.45
C THR A 94 14.46 -1.84 -7.81
N GLY A 95 15.72 -1.81 -8.27
CA GLY A 95 16.10 -1.06 -9.47
C GLY A 95 15.84 0.45 -9.32
N CYS A 96 15.90 0.97 -8.10
CA CYS A 96 15.63 2.38 -7.76
C CYS A 96 14.19 2.85 -8.01
N GLN A 97 13.21 1.97 -8.25
CA GLN A 97 11.81 2.42 -8.27
C GLN A 97 11.29 2.75 -6.88
N ALA A 98 11.74 2.01 -5.86
CA ALA A 98 11.51 2.41 -4.48
C ALA A 98 12.62 3.34 -3.99
N TYR A 99 12.25 4.27 -3.12
CA TYR A 99 13.18 5.07 -2.34
C TYR A 99 12.64 5.24 -0.91
N HIS A 100 13.56 5.52 0.00
CA HIS A 100 13.29 5.60 1.43
C HIS A 100 13.70 6.95 1.97
N VAL A 101 12.96 7.45 2.95
CA VAL A 101 13.29 8.65 3.72
C VAL A 101 13.60 8.21 5.14
N CYS A 102 14.86 8.38 5.54
CA CYS A 102 15.35 8.09 6.88
C CYS A 102 15.36 9.36 7.72
N HIS A 103 14.67 9.34 8.84
CA HIS A 103 14.63 10.45 9.81
C HIS A 103 15.08 9.98 11.20
N ASP A 104 14.21 10.06 12.21
CA ASP A 104 14.46 9.71 13.61
C ASP A 104 14.05 8.27 13.96
N GLY A 105 13.62 7.49 12.97
CA GLY A 105 13.27 6.07 13.12
C GLY A 105 11.82 5.79 13.52
N ARG A 106 10.97 6.82 13.63
CA ARG A 106 9.53 6.64 13.94
C ARG A 106 8.77 5.87 12.85
N GLU A 107 9.25 5.92 11.62
CA GLU A 107 8.67 5.21 10.47
C GLU A 107 9.18 3.75 10.36
N GLY A 108 9.95 3.28 11.34
CA GLY A 108 10.49 1.93 11.38
C GLY A 108 11.88 1.81 10.77
N HIS A 109 12.38 0.57 10.68
CA HIS A 109 13.76 0.28 10.28
C HIS A 109 14.11 0.69 8.85
N GLN A 110 13.16 0.69 7.91
CA GLN A 110 13.34 1.16 6.54
C GLN A 110 13.00 2.65 6.36
N GLY A 111 12.52 3.33 7.40
CA GLY A 111 12.00 4.70 7.28
C GLY A 111 10.69 4.76 6.48
N ALA A 112 10.34 5.96 6.01
CA ALA A 112 9.18 6.10 5.12
C ALA A 112 9.54 5.64 3.70
N ALA A 113 8.77 4.71 3.16
CA ALA A 113 9.02 4.10 1.86
C ALA A 113 8.05 4.61 0.79
N PHE A 114 8.56 4.84 -0.41
CA PHE A 114 7.80 5.39 -1.53
C PHE A 114 8.17 4.69 -2.84
N LEU A 115 7.25 4.72 -3.81
CA LEU A 115 7.51 4.30 -5.19
C LEU A 115 7.48 5.50 -6.13
N CYS A 116 8.44 5.56 -7.04
CA CYS A 116 8.31 6.32 -8.27
C CYS A 116 7.24 5.68 -9.18
N THR A 117 6.58 6.48 -10.01
CA THR A 117 5.61 5.99 -11.00
C THR A 117 6.28 5.04 -12.00
N ASN A 118 5.52 4.12 -12.60
CA ASN A 118 6.08 3.20 -13.60
C ASN A 118 6.68 3.99 -14.77
N GLY A 119 7.89 3.63 -15.19
CA GLY A 119 8.67 4.35 -16.20
C GLY A 119 9.64 5.39 -15.64
N THR A 120 9.64 5.60 -14.32
CA THR A 120 10.55 6.52 -13.63
C THR A 120 11.27 5.81 -12.49
N LEU A 121 12.51 6.24 -12.22
CA LEU A 121 13.36 5.73 -11.16
C LEU A 121 13.86 6.89 -10.30
N PHE A 122 14.11 6.64 -9.01
CA PHE A 122 14.65 7.63 -8.11
C PHE A 122 16.14 7.89 -8.43
N ASP A 123 16.43 9.10 -8.90
CA ASP A 123 17.77 9.58 -9.14
C ASP A 123 18.33 10.16 -7.84
N GLN A 124 19.22 9.39 -7.21
CA GLN A 124 19.87 9.78 -5.96
C GLN A 124 20.63 11.11 -6.07
N ALA A 125 21.18 11.46 -7.24
CA ALA A 125 21.94 12.69 -7.40
C ALA A 125 21.06 13.94 -7.49
N LYS A 126 19.80 13.75 -7.91
CA LYS A 126 18.79 14.80 -8.06
C LYS A 126 17.76 14.85 -6.93
N PHE A 127 17.68 13.81 -6.10
CA PHE A 127 16.65 13.67 -5.05
C PHE A 127 15.22 13.69 -5.61
N ALA A 128 15.03 13.11 -6.81
CA ALA A 128 13.75 13.11 -7.51
C ALA A 128 13.62 11.88 -8.42
N CYS A 129 12.38 11.52 -8.79
CA CYS A 129 12.15 10.53 -9.82
C CYS A 129 12.41 11.15 -11.21
N ASP A 130 13.17 10.47 -12.05
CA ASP A 130 13.42 10.84 -13.46
C ASP A 130 13.08 9.62 -14.35
N TRP A 131 13.03 9.82 -15.66
CA TRP A 131 12.82 8.74 -16.62
C TRP A 131 13.84 7.62 -16.43
N TRP A 132 13.40 6.36 -16.54
CA TRP A 132 14.25 5.21 -16.26
C TRP A 132 15.57 5.20 -17.04
N TYR A 133 15.56 5.69 -18.29
CA TYR A 133 16.74 5.76 -19.15
C TYR A 133 17.72 6.91 -18.79
N ASN A 134 17.32 7.82 -17.90
CA ASN A 134 18.19 8.89 -17.38
C ASN A 134 18.87 8.51 -16.05
N VAL A 135 18.50 7.38 -15.45
CA VAL A 135 18.94 6.99 -14.10
C VAL A 135 19.82 5.76 -14.17
N ASP A 136 21.09 5.92 -13.79
CA ASP A 136 21.97 4.80 -13.50
C ASP A 136 21.83 4.41 -12.03
N CYS A 137 20.96 3.44 -11.76
CA CYS A 137 20.68 2.97 -10.41
C CYS A 137 21.92 2.36 -9.72
N SER A 138 22.89 1.83 -10.48
CA SER A 138 24.10 1.23 -9.92
C SER A 138 24.99 2.26 -9.19
N GLN A 139 24.89 3.54 -9.59
CA GLN A 139 25.63 4.65 -9.00
C GLN A 139 24.93 5.26 -7.78
N ALA A 140 23.75 4.77 -7.39
CA ALA A 140 22.97 5.39 -6.33
C ALA A 140 23.72 5.38 -4.98
N ILE A 141 24.37 4.28 -4.63
CA ILE A 141 25.10 4.16 -3.35
C ILE A 141 26.22 5.21 -3.26
N ASP A 142 26.98 5.42 -4.33
CA ASP A 142 28.06 6.43 -4.37
C ASP A 142 27.54 7.86 -4.21
N HIS A 143 26.27 8.08 -4.55
CA HIS A 143 25.57 9.36 -4.40
C HIS A 143 24.89 9.54 -3.04
N TYR A 144 24.85 8.53 -2.16
CA TYR A 144 24.26 8.67 -0.81
C TYR A 144 24.90 9.80 -0.01
N ARG A 145 26.20 10.05 -0.22
CA ARG A 145 26.94 11.17 0.39
C ARG A 145 26.34 12.54 0.10
N LEU A 146 25.56 12.69 -0.97
CA LEU A 146 24.91 13.97 -1.31
C LEU A 146 23.82 14.34 -0.30
N ASN A 147 23.36 13.41 0.54
CA ASN A 147 22.48 13.73 1.67
C ASN A 147 23.16 14.68 2.67
N ALA A 148 24.49 14.74 2.72
CA ALA A 148 25.22 15.67 3.58
C ALA A 148 25.22 17.12 3.05
N ASP A 149 24.80 17.36 1.80
CA ASP A 149 24.77 18.69 1.19
C ASP A 149 23.45 19.42 1.55
N PRO A 150 23.49 20.50 2.36
CA PRO A 150 22.29 21.25 2.76
C PRO A 150 21.57 21.96 1.61
N LEU A 151 22.24 22.15 0.46
CA LEU A 151 21.61 22.74 -0.72
C LEU A 151 20.81 21.72 -1.53
N LYS A 152 21.13 20.42 -1.40
CA LYS A 152 20.43 19.34 -2.08
C LYS A 152 19.42 18.62 -1.18
N ASN A 153 19.80 18.30 0.06
CA ASN A 153 18.94 17.54 0.96
C ASN A 153 17.76 18.40 1.45
N PRO A 154 16.51 18.08 1.07
CA PRO A 154 15.34 18.89 1.44
C PRO A 154 14.98 18.81 2.93
N TYR A 155 15.56 17.86 3.68
CA TYR A 155 15.30 17.67 5.11
C TYR A 155 16.30 18.39 6.02
N VAL A 156 17.34 19.00 5.46
CA VAL A 156 18.29 19.83 6.21
C VAL A 156 17.87 21.29 6.12
N PRO A 157 17.77 22.02 7.25
CA PRO A 157 17.50 23.45 7.21
C PRO A 157 18.55 24.16 6.35
N LYS A 158 18.10 24.86 5.31
CA LYS A 158 19.00 25.64 4.47
C LYS A 158 19.68 26.71 5.33
N PRO A 159 21.01 26.90 5.23
CA PRO A 159 21.66 28.02 5.88
C PRO A 159 20.98 29.30 5.41
N LYS A 160 20.65 30.19 6.35
CA LYS A 160 20.13 31.52 5.99
C LYS A 160 21.15 32.17 5.05
N PRO A 161 20.75 32.71 3.89
CA PRO A 161 21.65 33.50 3.07
C PRO A 161 22.34 34.52 3.98
N GLN A 162 23.67 34.55 3.97
CA GLN A 162 24.36 35.64 4.64
C GLN A 162 23.86 36.92 3.96
N GLU A 163 23.19 37.77 4.72
CA GLU A 163 22.68 39.04 4.22
C GLU A 163 23.91 39.89 3.87
N HIS A 164 24.31 39.89 2.60
CA HIS A 164 25.27 40.85 2.08
C HIS A 164 24.56 42.21 2.15
N LYS A 165 24.70 42.90 3.29
CA LYS A 165 24.28 44.29 3.41
C LYS A 165 25.18 45.11 2.49
N GLU A 166 24.69 45.41 1.29
CA GLU A 166 25.22 46.51 0.50
C GLU A 166 24.94 47.81 1.27
N ILE A 167 25.95 48.32 1.96
CA ILE A 167 25.90 49.66 2.55
C ILE A 167 26.56 50.59 1.53
N PRO A 168 25.86 51.62 1.03
CA PRO A 168 26.48 52.60 0.16
C PRO A 168 27.48 53.40 0.99
N TYR A 169 28.75 53.36 0.58
CA TYR A 169 29.92 53.95 1.23
C TYR A 169 30.53 53.16 2.40
N GLY A 170 31.48 52.29 2.03
CA GLY A 170 32.87 52.35 2.51
C GLY A 170 33.17 51.97 3.97
N ILE A 171 34.07 50.98 4.08
CA ILE A 171 34.88 50.53 5.24
C ILE A 171 34.35 49.25 5.92
N TYR A 172 35.14 48.17 5.76
CA TYR A 172 34.92 46.87 6.38
C TYR A 172 35.57 46.81 7.78
N TYR A 173 34.86 46.26 8.76
CA TYR A 173 35.48 45.68 9.96
C TYR A 173 35.20 44.17 9.99
N ARG A 174 36.25 43.37 10.19
CA ARG A 174 36.17 41.94 10.50
C ARG A 174 35.93 41.81 12.00
N LYS A 175 34.88 41.10 12.44
CA LYS A 175 34.81 40.65 13.85
C LYS A 175 36.03 39.77 14.11
N LEU A 176 36.85 40.14 15.09
CA LEU A 176 37.79 39.23 15.71
C LEU A 176 36.99 38.55 16.82
N ASP A 177 36.78 37.25 16.68
CA ASP A 177 36.15 36.44 17.71
C ASP A 177 37.14 36.29 18.89
N GLU A 178 36.67 36.53 20.12
CA GLU A 178 37.41 36.29 21.38
C GLU A 178 37.45 34.80 21.74
#